data_AF-A0A948D144-F1
#
_entry.id   AF-A0A948D144-F1
#
_cell.length_a   1.000
_cell.length_b   1.000
_cell.length_c   1.000
_cell.angle_alpha   90.00
_cell.angle_beta   90.00
_cell.angle_gamma   90.00
#
_symmetry.space_group_name_H-M   'P 1'
#
loop_
_entity.id
_entity.type
_entity.pdbx_description
1 polymer ?
#
loop_
_entity_poly.entity_id
_entity_poly.type
_entity_poly.pdbx_seq_one_letter_code
_entity_poly.pdbx_strand_id
1 'polypeptide(L)'
;MRKIFIGIVLLYVLNFNCGASYSIDNRREIQPQPLAVQRPQAPQAPQAPQIPQIPQEVQAARPILPPVVPPSSLGASPTLSPHISVPIVTPVPINIPYTQPDVQLHRALINNIPMPSVPVYSATPVANNFTELPQIPIIGNVLGKVLNIGTDKGNLPWIEVRDEIFDETLKIKINPSTTPVIKKTTVLSFKDIKVGDAINVIFNQKDEEIIADFVSIMTEEDLKAMEKSLESKSTVVPKDKKEDILRSEE
;
A
#
# COMPACT_ATOMS: atom_id res chain seq x y z
N MET A 1 13.26 33.62 34.11
CA MET A 1 12.85 32.51 33.21
C MET A 1 13.07 32.77 31.72
N ARG A 2 12.80 33.97 31.16
CA ARG A 2 13.00 34.25 29.71
C ARG A 2 14.43 34.01 29.17
N LYS A 3 15.47 34.20 29.99
CA LYS A 3 16.87 34.01 29.57
C LYS A 3 17.28 32.53 29.42
N ILE A 4 16.61 31.61 30.12
CA ILE A 4 16.89 30.17 30.05
C ILE A 4 16.29 29.58 28.77
N PHE A 5 15.11 30.06 28.36
CA PHE A 5 14.43 29.60 27.16
C PHE A 5 15.21 29.91 25.87
N ILE A 6 15.82 31.11 25.79
CA ILE A 6 16.66 31.50 24.66
C ILE A 6 17.92 30.62 24.55
N GLY A 7 18.50 30.22 25.68
CA GLY A 7 19.65 29.31 25.70
C GLY A 7 19.32 27.92 25.15
N ILE A 8 18.18 27.36 25.51
CA ILE A 8 17.74 26.03 25.06
C ILE A 8 17.42 26.04 23.55
N VAL A 9 16.74 27.09 23.06
CA VAL A 9 16.42 27.22 21.63
C VAL A 9 17.70 27.38 20.79
N LEU A 10 18.67 28.19 21.24
CA LEU A 10 19.95 28.33 20.55
C LEU A 10 20.73 27.01 20.54
N LEU A 11 20.72 26.25 21.64
CA LEU A 11 21.39 24.95 21.71
C LEU A 11 20.77 23.93 20.74
N TYR A 12 19.44 23.96 20.58
CA TYR A 12 18.72 23.09 19.65
C TYR A 12 19.05 23.43 18.19
N VAL A 13 19.05 24.72 17.83
CA VAL A 13 19.37 25.17 16.47
C VAL A 13 20.84 24.89 16.10
N LEU A 14 21.76 24.96 17.07
CA LEU A 14 23.18 24.63 16.84
C LEU A 14 23.39 23.14 16.59
N ASN A 15 22.76 22.26 17.39
CA ASN A 15 22.85 20.81 17.20
C ASN A 15 22.18 20.35 15.90
N PHE A 16 21.05 20.97 15.53
CA PHE A 16 20.32 20.59 14.31
C PHE A 16 21.08 20.98 13.03
N ASN A 17 21.79 22.11 13.03
CA ASN A 17 22.59 22.51 11.86
C ASN A 17 23.95 21.78 11.76
N CYS A 18 24.55 21.35 12.87
CA CYS A 18 25.80 20.58 12.82
C CYS A 18 25.59 19.11 12.37
N GLY A 19 24.39 18.55 12.55
CA GLY A 19 24.08 17.17 12.12
C GLY A 19 23.94 16.99 10.60
N ALA A 20 23.70 18.06 9.84
CA ALA A 20 23.43 17.98 8.41
C ALA A 20 24.69 18.02 7.51
N SER A 21 25.90 18.21 8.07
CA SER A 21 27.15 18.27 7.28
C SER A 21 28.04 17.02 7.35
N TYR A 22 27.59 15.93 7.97
CA TYR A 22 28.31 14.65 7.99
C TYR A 22 27.71 13.62 7.03
N SER A 23 27.67 13.93 5.72
CA SER A 23 27.41 12.90 4.69
C SER A 23 27.95 13.30 3.31
N ILE A 24 29.19 13.82 3.26
CA ILE A 24 29.97 13.89 2.02
C ILE A 24 31.35 13.36 2.34
N ASP A 25 31.61 12.11 1.95
CA ASP A 25 32.90 11.45 1.70
C ASP A 25 32.91 10.02 2.23
N ASN A 26 32.48 9.08 1.38
CA ASN A 26 33.17 7.80 1.19
C ASN A 26 32.47 6.92 0.15
N ARG A 27 32.95 6.95 -1.10
CA ARG A 27 33.30 5.76 -1.90
C ARG A 27 33.76 6.14 -3.31
N ARG A 28 35.03 6.50 -3.41
CA ARG A 28 35.88 6.19 -4.57
C ARG A 28 36.84 5.09 -4.14
N GLU A 29 36.60 3.86 -4.57
CA GLU A 29 37.61 2.81 -4.67
C GLU A 29 37.11 1.82 -5.73
N ILE A 30 37.45 2.08 -7.00
CA ILE A 30 38.47 1.35 -7.78
C ILE A 30 38.20 -0.16 -7.78
N GLN A 31 37.53 -0.64 -8.84
CA GLN A 31 37.73 -1.99 -9.33
C GLN A 31 38.26 -1.91 -10.77
N PRO A 32 39.48 -2.42 -11.05
CA PRO A 32 40.03 -2.47 -12.40
C PRO A 32 39.28 -3.49 -13.27
N GLN A 33 39.02 -3.11 -14.52
CA GLN A 33 38.52 -3.98 -15.58
C GLN A 33 39.46 -5.17 -15.82
N PRO A 34 38.95 -6.40 -15.94
CA PRO A 34 39.59 -7.42 -16.76
C PRO A 34 39.25 -7.16 -18.24
N LEU A 35 40.30 -7.03 -19.07
CA LEU A 35 40.22 -7.09 -20.53
C LEU A 35 39.47 -8.37 -20.95
N ALA A 36 38.24 -8.23 -21.42
CA ALA A 36 37.56 -9.29 -22.15
C ALA A 36 37.81 -9.10 -23.65
N VAL A 37 38.66 -9.97 -24.16
CA VAL A 37 38.88 -10.40 -25.55
C VAL A 37 37.81 -9.91 -26.55
N GLN A 38 38.24 -9.08 -27.50
CA GLN A 38 37.53 -8.80 -28.75
C GLN A 38 37.27 -10.11 -29.51
N ARG A 39 35.99 -10.49 -29.63
CA ARG A 39 35.55 -11.42 -30.68
C ARG A 39 35.35 -10.61 -31.98
N PRO A 40 35.86 -11.07 -33.12
CA PRO A 40 35.56 -10.47 -34.43
C PRO A 40 34.05 -10.43 -34.67
N GLN A 41 33.53 -9.25 -34.99
CA GLN A 41 32.17 -9.08 -35.50
C GLN A 41 32.06 -9.78 -36.87
N ALA A 42 31.08 -10.67 -36.99
CA ALA A 42 30.67 -11.19 -38.28
C ALA A 42 30.03 -10.06 -39.13
N PRO A 43 30.19 -10.07 -40.47
CA PRO A 43 29.60 -9.07 -41.36
C PRO A 43 28.09 -8.96 -41.19
N GLN A 44 27.61 -7.73 -40.97
CA GLN A 44 26.20 -7.39 -40.99
C GLN A 44 25.61 -7.72 -42.37
N ALA A 45 24.47 -8.40 -42.38
CA ALA A 45 23.68 -8.61 -43.57
C ALA A 45 23.08 -7.27 -44.08
N PRO A 46 22.87 -7.12 -45.40
CA PRO A 46 22.43 -5.86 -46.02
C PRO A 46 21.09 -5.35 -45.48
N GLN A 47 21.05 -4.06 -45.17
CA GLN A 47 19.83 -3.32 -44.86
C GLN A 47 18.88 -3.33 -46.06
N ALA A 48 17.63 -3.73 -45.84
CA ALA A 48 16.56 -3.62 -46.81
C ALA A 48 16.23 -2.14 -47.08
N PRO A 49 15.90 -1.76 -48.33
CA PRO A 49 15.70 -0.38 -48.74
C PRO A 49 14.48 0.29 -48.08
N GLN A 50 14.68 1.55 -47.72
CA GLN A 50 13.66 2.47 -47.22
C GLN A 50 12.54 2.65 -48.25
N ILE A 51 11.30 2.39 -47.83
CA ILE A 51 10.10 2.68 -48.62
C ILE A 51 9.81 4.20 -48.50
N PRO A 52 9.47 4.89 -49.61
CA PRO A 52 9.16 6.33 -49.63
C PRO A 52 7.96 6.69 -48.75
N GLN A 53 8.10 7.80 -48.02
CA GLN A 53 7.04 8.47 -47.28
C GLN A 53 5.89 8.87 -48.22
N ILE A 54 4.67 8.44 -47.88
CA ILE A 54 3.44 8.90 -48.53
C ILE A 54 2.92 10.14 -47.77
N PRO A 55 2.49 11.22 -48.45
CA PRO A 55 2.00 12.45 -47.83
C PRO A 55 0.69 12.28 -47.04
N GLN A 56 0.55 13.10 -46.00
CA GLN A 56 -0.61 13.26 -45.11
C GLN A 56 -1.94 13.38 -45.85
N GLU A 57 -2.88 12.49 -45.53
CA GLU A 57 -4.29 12.69 -45.83
C GLU A 57 -4.93 13.50 -44.69
N VAL A 58 -5.32 14.73 -45.00
CA VAL A 58 -6.09 15.62 -44.13
C VAL A 58 -7.46 14.98 -43.90
N GLN A 59 -7.67 14.38 -42.72
CA GLN A 59 -9.00 13.91 -42.33
C GLN A 59 -9.93 15.12 -42.15
N ALA A 60 -10.83 15.28 -43.12
CA ALA A 60 -11.96 16.19 -43.03
C ALA A 60 -12.81 15.85 -41.80
N ALA A 61 -13.13 16.89 -41.03
CA ALA A 61 -13.99 16.83 -39.86
C ALA A 61 -15.34 16.18 -40.22
N ARG A 62 -15.62 15.02 -39.63
CA ARG A 62 -16.95 14.42 -39.68
C ARG A 62 -17.86 15.16 -38.67
N PRO A 63 -19.10 15.49 -39.05
CA PRO A 63 -20.09 16.02 -38.12
C PRO A 63 -20.33 15.02 -36.98
N ILE A 64 -20.18 15.48 -35.74
CA ILE A 64 -20.52 14.71 -34.54
C ILE A 64 -22.05 14.62 -34.49
N LEU A 65 -22.61 13.44 -34.77
CA LEU A 65 -24.01 13.16 -34.50
C LEU A 65 -24.22 13.02 -32.98
N PRO A 66 -25.31 13.55 -32.41
CA PRO A 66 -25.62 13.39 -30.99
C PRO A 66 -25.84 11.89 -30.65
N PRO A 67 -25.50 11.47 -29.43
CA PRO A 67 -25.67 10.09 -29.00
C PRO A 67 -27.15 9.69 -29.05
N VAL A 68 -27.45 8.65 -29.83
CA VAL A 68 -28.76 7.99 -29.84
C VAL A 68 -28.91 7.22 -28.53
N VAL A 69 -29.82 7.68 -27.67
CA VAL A 69 -30.20 7.00 -26.43
C VAL A 69 -31.03 5.76 -26.82
N PRO A 70 -30.60 4.53 -26.48
CA PRO A 70 -31.44 3.36 -26.70
C PRO A 70 -32.69 3.44 -25.83
N PRO A 71 -33.87 3.09 -26.36
CA PRO A 71 -35.10 3.07 -25.56
C PRO A 71 -34.95 2.05 -24.43
N SER A 72 -35.22 2.50 -23.20
CA SER A 72 -35.29 1.65 -22.02
C SER A 72 -36.37 0.59 -22.21
N SER A 73 -35.96 -0.64 -22.51
CA SER A 73 -36.85 -1.79 -22.44
C SER A 73 -37.08 -2.12 -20.97
N LEU A 74 -38.30 -1.80 -20.52
CA LEU A 74 -38.89 -2.31 -19.29
C LEU A 74 -38.96 -3.84 -19.35
N GLY A 75 -38.46 -4.49 -18.30
CA GLY A 75 -38.91 -5.83 -17.90
C GLY A 75 -38.12 -7.01 -18.48
N ALA A 76 -36.99 -7.34 -17.86
CA ALA A 76 -36.51 -8.72 -17.82
C ALA A 76 -36.09 -9.04 -16.39
N SER A 77 -36.86 -9.92 -15.76
CA SER A 77 -36.57 -10.51 -14.46
C SER A 77 -35.28 -11.34 -14.56
N PRO A 78 -34.31 -11.20 -13.65
CA PRO A 78 -33.09 -12.01 -13.70
C PRO A 78 -33.44 -13.47 -13.39
N THR A 79 -33.39 -14.32 -14.40
CA THR A 79 -33.42 -15.78 -14.23
C THR A 79 -32.14 -16.21 -13.51
N LEU A 80 -32.30 -16.74 -12.30
CA LEU A 80 -31.22 -17.38 -11.54
C LEU A 80 -30.76 -18.65 -12.28
N SER A 81 -29.59 -18.60 -12.91
CA SER A 81 -28.93 -19.79 -13.46
C SER A 81 -28.34 -20.67 -12.34
N PRO A 82 -28.74 -21.95 -12.20
CA PRO A 82 -28.20 -22.85 -11.19
C PRO A 82 -27.05 -23.66 -11.78
N HIS A 83 -25.87 -23.07 -11.93
CA HIS A 83 -24.69 -23.78 -12.43
C HIS A 83 -23.42 -23.41 -11.65
N ILE A 84 -23.44 -23.56 -10.32
CA ILE A 84 -22.20 -23.63 -9.54
C ILE A 84 -22.14 -25.02 -8.93
N SER A 85 -21.64 -25.96 -9.73
CA SER A 85 -21.22 -27.27 -9.24
C SER A 85 -19.90 -27.08 -8.51
N VAL A 86 -19.95 -27.02 -7.18
CA VAL A 86 -18.76 -26.94 -6.34
C VAL A 86 -18.00 -28.27 -6.46
N PRO A 87 -16.70 -28.28 -6.77
CA PRO A 87 -15.93 -29.52 -6.84
C PRO A 87 -15.90 -30.19 -5.46
N ILE A 88 -16.30 -31.46 -5.42
CA ILE A 88 -16.18 -32.31 -4.23
C ILE A 88 -14.69 -32.55 -4.01
N VAL A 89 -14.12 -31.89 -2.99
CA VAL A 89 -12.76 -32.18 -2.54
C VAL A 89 -12.84 -33.40 -1.62
N THR A 90 -12.42 -34.56 -2.12
CA THR A 90 -12.26 -35.77 -1.30
C THR A 90 -11.19 -35.50 -0.24
N PRO A 91 -11.50 -35.59 1.07
CA PRO A 91 -10.51 -35.35 2.10
C PRO A 91 -9.45 -36.47 2.04
N VAL A 92 -8.21 -36.09 1.70
CA VAL A 92 -7.06 -36.98 1.80
C VAL A 92 -6.68 -37.07 3.28
N PRO A 93 -6.62 -38.26 3.89
CA PRO A 93 -6.16 -38.41 5.26
C PRO A 93 -4.69 -37.96 5.34
N ILE A 94 -4.46 -36.85 6.05
CA ILE A 94 -3.11 -36.36 6.37
C ILE A 94 -2.52 -37.35 7.37
N ASN A 95 -1.59 -38.17 6.89
CA ASN A 95 -0.82 -39.08 7.72
C ASN A 95 0.22 -38.26 8.50
N ILE A 96 -0.13 -37.82 9.71
CA ILE A 96 0.77 -37.03 10.56
C ILE A 96 1.82 -37.99 11.13
N PRO A 97 3.13 -37.81 10.86
CA PRO A 97 4.16 -38.62 11.48
C PRO A 97 4.18 -38.34 12.99
N TYR A 98 3.85 -39.38 13.77
CA TYR A 98 3.89 -39.36 15.22
C TYR A 98 5.34 -39.23 15.68
N THR A 99 5.76 -38.02 16.05
CA THR A 99 7.05 -37.81 16.72
C THR A 99 6.84 -38.12 18.19
N GLN A 100 7.32 -39.28 18.65
CA GLN A 100 7.40 -39.55 20.08
C GLN A 100 8.36 -38.54 20.73
N PRO A 101 7.95 -37.84 21.80
CA PRO A 101 8.91 -37.15 22.65
C PRO A 101 9.70 -38.21 23.43
N ASP A 102 10.99 -38.33 23.12
CA ASP A 102 11.94 -39.15 23.86
C ASP A 102 12.19 -38.50 25.24
N VAL A 103 11.36 -38.83 26.21
CA VAL A 103 11.58 -38.47 27.62
C VAL A 103 12.53 -39.51 28.21
N GLN A 104 13.83 -39.27 28.03
CA GLN A 104 14.90 -39.96 28.74
C GLN A 104 14.85 -39.62 30.23
N LEU A 105 14.07 -40.38 31.00
CA LEU A 105 14.08 -40.32 32.46
C LEU A 105 15.00 -41.43 32.97
N HIS A 106 16.27 -41.06 33.19
CA HIS A 106 17.23 -41.85 33.95
C HIS A 106 16.68 -42.10 35.36
N ARG A 107 16.18 -43.32 35.63
CA ARG A 107 15.98 -43.81 36.99
C ARG A 107 16.55 -45.21 37.15
N ALA A 108 17.39 -45.30 38.18
CA ALA A 108 18.12 -46.47 38.60
C ALA A 108 17.22 -47.65 38.98
N LEU A 109 17.73 -48.85 38.73
CA LEU A 109 17.25 -50.15 39.18
C LEU A 109 16.94 -50.15 40.69
N ILE A 110 15.68 -50.35 41.09
CA ILE A 110 15.33 -50.98 42.37
C ILE A 110 14.04 -51.82 42.19
N ASN A 111 14.20 -53.14 42.35
CA ASN A 111 13.28 -54.22 42.71
C ASN A 111 11.82 -54.27 42.19
N ASN A 112 11.57 -55.38 41.48
CA ASN A 112 10.31 -56.01 41.11
C ASN A 112 9.25 -56.03 42.21
N ILE A 113 8.16 -55.27 42.03
CA ILE A 113 6.84 -55.58 42.57
C ILE A 113 5.81 -55.27 41.46
N PRO A 114 4.95 -56.22 41.04
CA PRO A 114 3.95 -55.97 40.01
C PRO A 114 2.82 -55.10 40.59
N MET A 115 2.77 -53.83 40.20
CA MET A 115 1.60 -52.98 40.43
C MET A 115 0.52 -53.27 39.37
N PRO A 116 -0.77 -53.24 39.74
CA PRO A 116 -1.86 -53.29 38.78
C PRO A 116 -1.85 -52.02 37.92
N SER A 117 -1.90 -52.24 36.60
CA SER A 117 -1.97 -51.24 35.54
C SER A 117 -3.11 -50.25 35.79
N VAL A 118 -2.77 -48.99 36.03
CA VAL A 118 -3.72 -47.88 36.03
C VAL A 118 -4.17 -47.62 34.59
N PRO A 119 -5.48 -47.42 34.30
CA PRO A 119 -5.94 -47.16 32.95
C PRO A 119 -5.32 -45.87 32.40
N VAL A 120 -4.72 -45.99 31.22
CA VAL A 120 -4.24 -44.86 30.42
C VAL A 120 -5.47 -44.05 30.00
N TYR A 121 -5.65 -42.87 30.61
CA TYR A 121 -6.61 -41.89 30.10
C TYR A 121 -6.09 -41.36 28.77
N SER A 122 -6.66 -41.86 27.68
CA SER A 122 -6.52 -41.28 26.36
C SER A 122 -7.08 -39.85 26.39
N ALA A 123 -6.18 -38.86 26.39
CA ALA A 123 -6.56 -37.47 26.17
C ALA A 123 -7.23 -37.38 24.80
N THR A 124 -8.54 -37.15 24.78
CA THR A 124 -9.26 -36.84 23.54
C THR A 124 -8.60 -35.61 22.92
N PRO A 125 -8.20 -35.65 21.63
CA PRO A 125 -7.70 -34.46 20.96
C PRO A 125 -8.82 -33.45 20.95
N VAL A 126 -8.68 -32.39 21.75
CA VAL A 126 -9.54 -31.21 21.65
C VAL A 126 -9.13 -30.55 20.34
N ALA A 127 -9.83 -30.93 19.26
CA ALA A 127 -9.74 -30.23 18.01
C ALA A 127 -10.27 -28.81 18.26
N ASN A 128 -9.34 -27.89 18.54
CA ASN A 128 -9.60 -26.46 18.56
C ASN A 128 -9.91 -26.02 17.14
N ASN A 129 -11.11 -26.34 16.66
CA ASN A 129 -11.70 -25.77 15.46
C ASN A 129 -12.15 -24.35 15.80
N PHE A 130 -11.20 -23.46 16.07
CA PHE A 130 -11.48 -22.03 16.02
C PHE A 130 -11.62 -21.68 14.55
N THR A 131 -12.87 -21.50 14.12
CA THR A 131 -13.18 -20.87 12.85
C THR A 131 -12.71 -19.41 12.96
N GLU A 132 -11.48 -19.13 12.55
CA GLU A 132 -11.05 -17.74 12.38
C GLU A 132 -11.96 -17.11 11.34
N LEU A 133 -12.74 -16.11 11.76
CA LEU A 133 -13.55 -15.33 10.85
C LEU A 133 -12.62 -14.67 9.82
N PRO A 134 -13.01 -14.64 8.54
CA PRO A 134 -12.21 -13.98 7.51
C PRO A 134 -11.99 -12.53 7.92
N GLN A 135 -10.72 -12.15 8.12
CA GLN A 135 -10.36 -10.77 8.44
C GLN A 135 -10.57 -9.91 7.19
N ILE A 136 -11.43 -8.90 7.30
CA ILE A 136 -11.66 -7.93 6.23
C ILE A 136 -10.47 -6.97 6.24
N PRO A 137 -9.73 -6.82 5.12
CA PRO A 137 -8.62 -5.88 5.06
C PRO A 137 -9.09 -4.46 5.33
N ILE A 138 -8.37 -3.73 6.17
CA ILE A 138 -8.65 -2.32 6.44
C ILE A 138 -8.05 -1.51 5.30
N ILE A 139 -8.93 -1.01 4.43
CA ILE A 139 -8.54 -0.10 3.34
C ILE A 139 -8.54 1.32 3.89
N GLY A 140 -7.37 1.92 3.98
CA GLY A 140 -7.15 3.30 4.41
C GLY A 140 -6.86 4.23 3.23
N ASN A 141 -7.01 5.53 3.48
CA ASN A 141 -6.59 6.58 2.57
C ASN A 141 -5.87 7.66 3.36
N VAL A 142 -4.69 8.08 2.90
CA VAL A 142 -3.97 9.23 3.46
C VAL A 142 -3.79 10.29 2.40
N LEU A 143 -4.07 11.54 2.79
CA LEU A 143 -3.82 12.72 2.00
C LEU A 143 -2.78 13.57 2.71
N GLY A 144 -1.62 13.75 2.10
CA GLY A 144 -0.52 14.36 2.83
C GLY A 144 0.70 14.70 2.00
N LYS A 145 1.75 15.16 2.68
CA LYS A 145 3.04 15.49 2.07
C LYS A 145 4.07 14.44 2.35
N VAL A 146 4.85 14.11 1.34
CA VAL A 146 5.99 13.20 1.47
C VAL A 146 7.09 13.88 2.29
N LEU A 147 7.40 13.34 3.46
CA LEU A 147 8.49 13.79 4.32
C LEU A 147 9.80 13.12 3.97
N ASN A 148 9.76 11.82 3.69
CA ASN A 148 10.94 11.02 3.47
C ASN A 148 10.67 9.87 2.52
N ILE A 149 11.72 9.40 1.85
CA ILE A 149 11.69 8.30 0.89
C ILE A 149 12.88 7.41 1.17
N GLY A 150 12.67 6.12 1.26
CA GLY A 150 13.76 5.19 1.50
C GLY A 150 13.47 3.79 1.01
N THR A 151 14.36 2.89 1.39
CA THR A 151 14.30 1.47 1.06
C THR A 151 14.53 0.67 2.33
N ASP A 152 13.75 -0.38 2.56
CA ASP A 152 13.91 -1.25 3.72
C ASP A 152 14.94 -2.36 3.45
N LYS A 153 15.26 -3.17 4.47
CA LYS A 153 16.24 -4.28 4.41
C LYS A 153 15.94 -5.33 3.32
N GLY A 154 14.74 -5.33 2.75
CA GLY A 154 14.31 -6.21 1.65
C GLY A 154 14.29 -5.56 0.27
N ASN A 155 14.93 -4.40 0.06
CA ASN A 155 14.85 -3.61 -1.17
C ASN A 155 13.43 -3.11 -1.52
N LEU A 156 12.48 -3.21 -0.59
CA LEU A 156 11.15 -2.65 -0.77
C LEU A 156 11.19 -1.15 -0.49
N PRO A 157 10.79 -0.32 -1.47
CA PRO A 157 10.71 1.12 -1.25
C PRO A 157 9.61 1.45 -0.24
N TRP A 158 9.82 2.53 0.50
CA TRP A 158 8.82 3.10 1.40
C TRP A 158 8.84 4.62 1.31
N ILE A 159 7.69 5.21 1.63
CA ILE A 159 7.51 6.66 1.77
C ILE A 159 6.97 6.96 3.16
N GLU A 160 7.40 8.08 3.71
CA GLU A 160 6.88 8.62 4.96
C GLU A 160 6.02 9.83 4.62
N VAL A 161 4.74 9.78 5.00
CA VAL A 161 3.72 10.75 4.60
C VAL A 161 3.14 11.39 5.86
N ARG A 162 3.12 12.72 5.92
CA ARG A 162 2.41 13.45 6.98
C ARG A 162 0.99 13.73 6.52
N ASP A 163 0.03 13.14 7.22
CA ASP A 163 -1.40 13.41 7.04
C ASP A 163 -1.72 14.83 7.52
N GLU A 164 -2.28 15.66 6.64
CA GLU A 164 -2.61 17.05 7.00
C GLU A 164 -3.88 17.17 7.85
N ILE A 165 -4.74 16.14 7.87
CA ILE A 165 -6.01 16.12 8.61
C ILE A 165 -5.79 15.66 10.04
N PHE A 166 -5.01 14.60 10.23
CA PHE A 166 -4.78 13.99 11.54
C PHE A 166 -3.46 14.41 12.20
N ASP A 167 -2.58 15.10 11.47
CA ASP A 167 -1.21 15.46 11.89
C ASP A 167 -0.35 14.25 12.29
N GLU A 168 -0.64 13.10 11.68
CA GLU A 168 0.08 11.84 11.91
C GLU A 168 1.08 11.57 10.78
N THR A 169 2.18 10.91 11.13
CA THR A 169 3.18 10.48 10.14
C THR A 169 3.07 8.98 9.93
N LEU A 170 2.78 8.58 8.69
CA LEU A 170 2.60 7.19 8.30
C LEU A 170 3.77 6.74 7.42
N LYS A 171 4.36 5.60 7.76
CA LYS A 171 5.38 4.94 6.92
C LYS A 171 4.69 3.87 6.06
N ILE A 172 4.67 4.09 4.76
CA ILE A 172 3.92 3.29 3.80
C ILE A 172 4.89 2.58 2.88
N LYS A 173 4.84 1.24 2.84
CA LYS A 173 5.62 0.42 1.93
C LYS A 173 4.97 0.43 0.55
N ILE A 174 5.79 0.51 -0.49
CA ILE A 174 5.34 0.50 -1.88
C ILE A 174 5.91 -0.74 -2.54
N ASN A 175 5.06 -1.46 -3.26
CA ASN A 175 5.51 -2.54 -4.14
C ASN A 175 5.47 -2.05 -5.59
N PRO A 176 6.61 -1.71 -6.21
CA PRO A 176 6.64 -1.13 -7.56
C PRO A 176 6.01 -2.03 -8.63
N SER A 177 5.88 -3.34 -8.36
CA SER A 177 5.28 -4.29 -9.29
C SER A 177 3.75 -4.28 -9.25
N THR A 178 3.14 -3.84 -8.16
CA THR A 178 1.68 -3.89 -7.96
C THR A 178 1.05 -2.54 -7.67
N THR A 179 1.80 -1.58 -7.14
CA THR A 179 1.34 -0.25 -6.76
C THR A 179 1.59 0.74 -7.90
N PRO A 180 0.57 1.11 -8.69
CA PRO A 180 0.70 2.18 -9.67
C PRO A 180 0.89 3.54 -8.98
N VAL A 181 1.78 4.35 -9.56
CA VAL A 181 1.96 5.76 -9.20
C VAL A 181 1.43 6.60 -10.35
N ILE A 182 0.46 7.48 -10.10
CA ILE A 182 -0.19 8.30 -11.14
C ILE A 182 -0.02 9.78 -10.83
N LYS A 183 0.33 10.56 -11.85
CA LYS A 183 0.28 12.02 -11.82
C LYS A 183 -0.56 12.51 -12.99
N LYS A 184 -1.69 13.14 -12.70
CA LYS A 184 -2.72 13.50 -13.70
C LYS A 184 -3.19 12.26 -14.49
N THR A 185 -2.72 12.10 -15.72
CA THR A 185 -3.08 11.00 -16.63
C THR A 185 -1.88 10.10 -16.97
N THR A 186 -0.74 10.31 -16.32
CA THR A 186 0.51 9.61 -16.62
C THR A 186 0.85 8.65 -15.49
N VAL A 187 1.13 7.39 -15.85
CA VAL A 187 1.69 6.40 -14.93
C VAL A 187 3.19 6.66 -14.81
N LEU A 188 3.65 6.82 -13.58
CA LEU A 188 5.02 7.12 -13.21
C LEU A 188 5.67 5.96 -12.46
N SER A 189 6.98 6.05 -12.30
CA SER A 189 7.75 5.14 -11.45
C SER A 189 7.83 5.68 -10.02
N PHE A 190 8.12 4.80 -9.06
CA PHE A 190 8.39 5.20 -7.67
C PHE A 190 9.48 6.29 -7.56
N LYS A 191 10.49 6.26 -8.43
CA LYS A 191 11.60 7.23 -8.47
C LYS A 191 11.16 8.66 -8.80
N ASP A 192 9.97 8.83 -9.35
CA ASP A 192 9.43 10.14 -9.73
C ASP A 192 8.77 10.87 -8.55
N ILE A 193 8.51 10.16 -7.44
CA ILE A 193 8.02 10.74 -6.19
C ILE A 193 9.14 11.51 -5.51
N LYS A 194 8.87 12.75 -5.10
CA LYS A 194 9.85 13.62 -4.41
C LYS A 194 9.39 13.97 -3.00
N VAL A 195 10.36 14.19 -2.12
CA VAL A 195 10.09 14.80 -0.82
C VAL A 195 9.48 16.18 -1.04
N GLY A 196 8.38 16.46 -0.34
CA GLY A 196 7.56 17.66 -0.49
C GLY A 196 6.39 17.53 -1.46
N ASP A 197 6.32 16.46 -2.25
CA ASP A 197 5.15 16.21 -3.10
C ASP A 197 3.91 15.99 -2.22
N ALA A 198 2.79 16.59 -2.63
CA ALA A 198 1.48 16.27 -2.07
C ALA A 198 0.94 15.04 -2.77
N ILE A 199 0.54 14.03 -1.99
CA ILE A 199 0.08 12.75 -2.50
C ILE A 199 -1.19 12.29 -1.80
N ASN A 200 -1.99 11.53 -2.54
CA ASN A 200 -3.12 10.77 -2.04
C ASN A 200 -2.79 9.28 -2.18
N VAL A 201 -2.75 8.54 -1.07
CA VAL A 201 -2.34 7.13 -1.05
C VAL A 201 -3.48 6.29 -0.50
N ILE A 202 -3.96 5.36 -1.32
CA ILE A 202 -4.87 4.29 -0.88
C ILE A 202 -3.98 3.11 -0.48
N PHE A 203 -4.19 2.60 0.73
CA PHE A 203 -3.37 1.54 1.29
C PHE A 203 -4.22 0.49 1.97
N ASN A 204 -3.65 -0.70 2.07
CA ASN A 204 -4.19 -1.80 2.85
C ASN A 204 -3.27 -2.03 4.06
N GLN A 205 -3.86 -2.13 5.24
CA GLN A 205 -3.13 -2.51 6.44
C GLN A 205 -3.22 -4.02 6.63
N LYS A 206 -2.06 -4.67 6.54
CA LYS A 206 -1.91 -6.10 6.82
C LYS A 206 -0.99 -6.26 8.02
N ASP A 207 -1.54 -6.77 9.12
CA ASP A 207 -0.86 -6.86 10.40
C ASP A 207 -0.42 -5.46 10.89
N GLU A 208 0.88 -5.24 11.09
CA GLU A 208 1.46 -3.95 11.47
C GLU A 208 2.03 -3.17 10.27
N GLU A 209 1.89 -3.71 9.06
CA GLU A 209 2.45 -3.11 7.86
C GLU A 209 1.39 -2.40 7.02
N ILE A 210 1.71 -1.18 6.60
CA ILE A 210 0.89 -0.40 5.68
C ILE A 210 1.48 -0.55 4.27
N ILE A 211 0.72 -1.15 3.36
CA ILE A 211 1.13 -1.40 1.97
C ILE A 211 0.25 -0.55 1.06
N ALA A 212 0.88 0.29 0.23
CA ALA A 212 0.16 1.10 -0.74
C ALA A 212 -0.42 0.22 -1.85
N ASP A 213 -1.71 0.36 -2.11
CA ASP A 213 -2.36 -0.21 -3.28
C ASP A 213 -2.33 0.78 -4.46
N PHE A 214 -2.38 2.09 -4.17
CA PHE A 214 -2.40 3.13 -5.18
C PHE A 214 -1.80 4.43 -4.66
N VAL A 215 -0.99 5.11 -5.48
CA VAL A 215 -0.41 6.43 -5.15
C VAL A 215 -0.75 7.42 -6.25
N SER A 216 -1.37 8.55 -5.87
CA SER A 216 -1.59 9.68 -6.77
C SER A 216 -0.79 10.90 -6.32
N ILE A 217 0.06 11.42 -7.20
CA ILE A 217 0.77 12.68 -6.99
C ILE A 217 -0.14 13.83 -7.44
N MET A 218 -0.49 14.67 -6.48
CA MET A 218 -1.37 15.82 -6.69
C MET A 218 -0.58 16.98 -7.26
N THR A 219 -1.20 17.74 -8.15
CA THR A 219 -0.63 19.02 -8.58
C THR A 219 -1.22 20.18 -7.82
N GLU A 220 -0.60 21.36 -7.94
CA GLU A 220 -1.11 22.57 -7.31
C GLU A 220 -2.54 22.90 -7.75
N GLU A 221 -2.91 22.54 -8.98
CA GLU A 221 -4.29 22.69 -9.47
C GLU A 221 -5.27 21.82 -8.67
N ASP A 222 -4.90 20.57 -8.38
CA ASP A 222 -5.73 19.65 -7.61
C ASP A 222 -5.89 20.14 -6.17
N LEU A 223 -4.79 20.60 -5.56
CA LEU A 223 -4.81 21.16 -4.20
C LEU A 223 -5.71 22.40 -4.10
N LYS A 224 -5.62 23.33 -5.07
CA LYS A 224 -6.49 24.51 -5.13
C LYS A 224 -7.96 24.14 -5.32
N ALA A 225 -8.23 23.12 -6.13
CA ALA A 225 -9.60 22.64 -6.33
C ALA A 225 -10.19 22.03 -5.05
N MET A 226 -9.38 21.34 -4.26
CA MET A 226 -9.79 20.80 -2.96
C MET A 226 -10.05 21.89 -1.93
N GLU A 227 -9.18 22.88 -1.81
CA GLU A 227 -9.35 24.02 -0.89
C GLU A 227 -10.66 24.77 -1.18
N LYS A 228 -10.93 25.05 -2.47
CA LYS A 228 -12.19 25.68 -2.90
C LYS A 228 -13.42 24.84 -2.54
N SER A 229 -13.33 23.52 -2.63
CA SER A 229 -14.42 22.61 -2.25
C SER A 229 -14.70 22.68 -0.74
N LEU A 230 -13.66 22.75 0.09
CA LEU A 230 -13.77 22.85 1.55
C LEU A 230 -14.43 24.17 1.98
N GLU A 231 -14.05 25.30 1.37
CA GLU A 231 -14.66 26.60 1.66
C GLU A 231 -16.17 26.63 1.33
N SER A 232 -16.55 26.04 0.19
CA SER A 232 -17.95 26.02 -0.26
C SER A 232 -18.89 25.25 0.67
N LYS A 233 -18.36 24.29 1.45
CA LYS A 233 -19.18 23.44 2.33
C LYS A 233 -19.40 24.03 3.73
N SER A 234 -18.63 25.03 4.13
CA SER A 234 -18.72 25.67 5.46
C SER A 234 -19.83 26.73 5.57
N THR A 235 -20.42 27.18 4.46
CA THR A 235 -21.30 28.37 4.44
C THR A 235 -22.81 28.05 4.55
N VAL A 236 -23.21 26.86 5.02
CA VAL A 236 -24.64 26.52 5.20
C VAL A 236 -24.94 26.17 6.66
N VAL A 237 -24.78 27.14 7.55
CA VAL A 237 -25.61 27.23 8.76
C VAL A 237 -26.42 28.51 8.62
N PRO A 238 -27.69 28.45 8.20
CA PRO A 238 -28.56 29.61 8.26
C PRO A 238 -28.73 30.00 9.73
N LYS A 239 -27.98 31.02 10.15
CA LYS A 239 -28.24 31.80 11.36
C LYS A 239 -29.53 32.59 11.15
N ASP A 240 -30.67 31.94 11.03
CA ASP A 240 -31.97 32.63 11.11
C ASP A 240 -33.07 31.63 11.42
N LYS A 241 -33.17 31.30 12.70
CA LYS A 241 -34.45 31.12 13.39
C LYS A 241 -34.21 31.39 14.86
N LYS A 242 -34.17 32.68 15.20
CA LYS A 242 -34.53 33.11 16.56
C LYS A 242 -35.95 32.60 16.78
N GLU A 243 -36.04 31.64 17.69
CA GLU A 243 -37.27 31.24 18.33
C GLU A 243 -37.88 32.47 19.02
N ASP A 244 -38.83 33.12 18.35
CA ASP A 244 -39.91 33.84 19.02
C ASP A 244 -40.82 32.80 19.69
N ILE A 245 -40.32 32.19 20.78
CA ILE A 245 -41.16 31.42 21.71
C ILE A 245 -41.72 32.42 22.72
N LEU A 246 -42.95 32.85 22.40
CA LEU A 246 -44.03 33.28 23.27
C LEU A 246 -43.65 33.76 24.68
N ARG A 247 -43.61 35.09 24.82
CA ARG A 247 -44.23 35.77 25.98
C ARG A 247 -45.73 35.76 25.78
N SER A 248 -46.45 34.91 26.52
CA SER A 248 -47.91 34.98 26.67
C SER A 248 -48.30 34.42 28.05
N GLU A 249 -47.90 35.14 29.10
CA GLU A 249 -48.55 35.08 30.41
C GLU A 249 -48.85 36.52 30.82
N GLU A 250 -50.02 37.01 30.42
CA GLU A 250 -50.90 37.93 31.16
C GLU A 250 -52.29 37.97 30.51
#